data_AF-A0A349ENB2-F1
#
_entry.id   AF-A0A349ENB2-F1
#
_cell.length_a   1.000
_cell.length_b   1.000
_cell.length_c   1.000
_cell.angle_alpha   90.00
_cell.angle_beta   90.00
_cell.angle_gamma   90.00
#
_symmetry.space_group_name_H-M   'P 1'
#
loop_
_entity.id
_entity.type
_entity.pdbx_description
1 polymer ?
#
loop_
_entity_poly.entity_id
_entity_poly.type
_entity_poly.pdbx_seq_one_letter_code
_entity_poly.pdbx_strand_id
1 'polypeptide(L)'
;MLLIRKDHSELLRKLTASYDVPNILFVDDFASWADQKRVQLGEPHQVMKIVHEPANGRVLVVQAEANEGLLNDVIKAIKIRWTLRDNIADTDRIFNSVKKQLAYCFLKECARSLDGVGGDELVEDEWVLEEMKKQGFFRE
;
A
#
# COMPACT_ATOMS: atom_id res chain seq x y z
N MET A 1 -16.35 -7.85 -3.87
CA MET A 1 -16.34 -6.55 -3.14
C MET A 1 -15.57 -6.79 -1.85
N LEU A 2 -14.53 -6.02 -1.59
CA LEU A 2 -13.64 -6.18 -0.44
C LEU A 2 -13.99 -5.17 0.64
N LEU A 3 -14.33 -5.66 1.83
CA LEU A 3 -14.64 -4.83 3.00
C LEU A 3 -13.36 -4.62 3.82
N ILE A 4 -12.44 -3.76 3.34
CA ILE A 4 -11.11 -3.56 3.96
C ILE A 4 -11.23 -3.21 5.45
N ARG A 5 -12.17 -2.33 5.81
CA ARG A 5 -12.41 -1.96 7.20
C ARG A 5 -12.79 -3.15 8.08
N LYS A 6 -13.57 -4.09 7.56
CA LYS A 6 -14.10 -5.24 8.32
C LYS A 6 -13.10 -6.38 8.35
N ASP A 7 -12.53 -6.73 7.20
CA ASP A 7 -11.80 -7.99 7.01
C ASP A 7 -10.28 -7.84 7.19
N HIS A 8 -9.76 -6.61 7.12
CA HIS A 8 -8.31 -6.34 7.10
C HIS A 8 -7.84 -5.24 8.05
N SER A 9 -8.71 -4.70 8.91
CA SER A 9 -8.30 -3.64 9.86
C SER A 9 -7.25 -4.09 10.87
N GLU A 10 -7.26 -5.35 11.31
CA GLU A 10 -6.22 -5.88 12.21
C GLU A 10 -4.84 -5.93 11.56
N LEU A 11 -4.78 -6.33 10.28
CA LEU A 11 -3.54 -6.29 9.50
C LEU A 11 -3.00 -4.86 9.45
N LEU A 12 -3.85 -3.90 9.07
CA LEU A 12 -3.47 -2.50 8.96
C LEU A 12 -3.02 -1.95 10.31
N ARG A 13 -3.70 -2.27 11.41
CA ARG A 13 -3.27 -1.87 12.77
C ARG A 13 -1.90 -2.42 13.15
N LYS A 14 -1.61 -3.69 12.82
CA LYS A 14 -0.29 -4.29 13.09
C LYS A 14 0.80 -3.60 12.28
N LEU A 15 0.55 -3.37 11.00
CA LEU A 15 1.48 -2.65 10.12
C LEU A 15 1.70 -1.24 10.63
N THR A 16 0.65 -0.48 10.89
CA THR A 16 0.77 0.92 11.28
C THR A 16 1.48 1.12 12.63
N ALA A 17 1.30 0.18 13.57
CA ALA A 17 2.05 0.17 14.83
C ALA A 17 3.57 -0.01 14.62
N SER A 18 3.99 -0.81 13.63
CA SER A 18 5.41 -1.04 13.33
C SER A 18 6.11 0.15 12.68
N TYR A 19 5.36 1.11 12.11
CA TYR A 19 5.90 2.25 11.35
C TYR A 19 5.51 3.62 11.91
N ASP A 20 5.07 3.68 13.16
CA ASP A 20 4.68 4.92 13.85
C ASP A 20 3.61 5.73 13.09
N VAL A 21 2.56 5.04 12.66
CA VAL A 21 1.36 5.63 12.06
C VAL A 21 0.17 5.32 12.98
N PRO A 22 0.00 6.05 14.09
CA PRO A 22 -0.91 5.62 15.17
C PRO A 22 -2.39 5.61 14.77
N ASN A 23 -2.76 6.35 13.72
CA ASN A 23 -4.15 6.62 13.35
C ASN A 23 -4.51 6.02 11.99
N ILE A 24 -5.70 5.43 11.90
CA ILE A 24 -6.29 4.94 10.65
C ILE A 24 -7.64 5.62 10.44
N LEU A 25 -7.82 6.27 9.29
CA LEU A 25 -9.07 6.85 8.84
C LEU A 25 -9.62 6.04 7.67
N PHE A 26 -10.81 5.48 7.81
CA PHE A 26 -11.51 4.83 6.72
C PHE A 26 -12.44 5.83 6.00
N VAL A 27 -12.38 5.86 4.67
CA VAL A 27 -13.20 6.74 3.81
C VAL A 27 -13.93 5.91 2.76
N ASP A 28 -15.13 6.31 2.36
CA ASP A 28 -15.93 5.52 1.41
C ASP A 28 -15.36 5.56 0.00
N ASP A 29 -14.95 6.76 -0.46
CA ASP A 29 -14.28 6.98 -1.73
C ASP A 29 -12.96 7.72 -1.49
N PHE A 30 -11.85 7.00 -1.67
CA PHE A 30 -10.52 7.53 -1.42
C PHE A 30 -10.07 8.54 -2.49
N ALA A 31 -10.46 8.35 -3.76
CA ALA A 31 -10.11 9.27 -4.84
C ALA A 31 -10.80 10.62 -4.64
N SER A 32 -12.11 10.59 -4.33
CA SER A 32 -12.88 11.79 -4.00
C SER A 32 -12.34 12.48 -2.74
N TRP A 33 -11.98 11.73 -1.71
CA TRP A 33 -11.35 12.28 -0.50
C TRP A 33 -10.02 12.97 -0.81
N ALA A 34 -9.16 12.35 -1.62
CA ALA A 34 -7.85 12.89 -1.98
C ALA A 34 -7.99 14.20 -2.77
N ASP A 35 -8.92 14.27 -3.72
CA ASP A 35 -9.21 15.47 -4.50
C ASP A 35 -9.68 16.62 -3.59
N GLN A 36 -10.65 16.36 -2.71
CA GLN A 36 -11.15 17.34 -1.75
C GLN A 36 -10.07 17.88 -0.80
N LYS A 37 -9.12 17.02 -0.40
CA LYS A 37 -8.00 17.38 0.47
C LYS A 37 -6.77 17.89 -0.30
N ARG A 38 -6.84 17.95 -1.64
CA ARG A 38 -5.72 18.31 -2.54
C ARG A 38 -4.47 17.47 -2.30
N VAL A 39 -4.66 16.20 -2.00
CA VAL A 39 -3.59 15.25 -1.74
C VAL A 39 -3.21 14.57 -3.05
N GLN A 40 -1.94 14.71 -3.45
CA GLN A 40 -1.43 14.03 -4.65
C GLN A 40 -1.29 12.52 -4.40
N LEU A 41 -1.85 11.72 -5.30
CA LEU A 41 -1.70 10.27 -5.30
C LEU A 41 -0.41 9.87 -6.00
N GLY A 42 0.26 8.84 -5.47
CA GLY A 42 1.48 8.31 -6.05
C GLY A 42 1.22 7.35 -7.21
N GLU A 43 0.06 6.69 -7.24
CA GLU A 43 -0.34 5.78 -8.32
C GLU A 43 -1.83 5.93 -8.66
N PRO A 44 -2.24 5.68 -9.92
CA PRO A 44 -3.65 5.50 -10.26
C PRO A 44 -4.25 4.36 -9.43
N HIS A 45 -5.47 4.56 -8.91
CA HIS A 45 -6.20 3.56 -8.10
C HIS A 45 -5.55 3.18 -6.77
N GLN A 46 -4.66 4.03 -6.25
CA GLN A 46 -4.16 3.93 -4.89
C GLN A 46 -5.33 3.88 -3.89
N VAL A 47 -5.35 2.87 -3.01
CA VAL A 47 -6.45 2.65 -2.06
C VAL A 47 -6.15 3.18 -0.65
N MET A 48 -4.92 3.62 -0.40
CA MET A 48 -4.50 4.14 0.89
C MET A 48 -3.32 5.08 0.76
N LYS A 49 -3.18 6.02 1.72
CA LYS A 49 -2.07 6.96 1.77
C LYS A 49 -1.77 7.38 3.20
N ILE A 50 -0.49 7.60 3.49
CA ILE A 50 -0.07 8.21 4.76
C ILE A 50 -0.03 9.72 4.57
N VAL A 51 -0.76 10.44 5.42
CA VAL A 51 -0.78 11.91 5.43
C VAL A 51 -0.39 12.44 6.80
N HIS A 52 0.10 13.67 6.83
CA HIS A 52 0.35 14.40 8.07
C HIS A 52 -0.81 15.35 8.35
N GLU A 53 -1.55 15.10 9.43
CA GLU A 53 -2.60 15.99 9.92
C GLU A 53 -2.09 16.80 11.12
N PRO A 54 -2.26 18.13 11.12
CA PRO A 54 -1.76 18.99 12.20
C PRO A 54 -2.19 18.58 13.62
N ALA A 55 -3.38 17.99 13.76
CA ALA A 55 -3.94 17.57 15.05
C ALA A 55 -3.65 16.11 15.41
N ASN A 56 -3.44 15.24 14.42
CA ASN A 56 -3.41 13.78 14.59
C ASN A 56 -2.06 13.15 14.21
N GLY A 57 -1.07 13.97 13.81
CA GLY A 57 0.21 13.48 13.33
C GLY A 57 0.05 12.66 12.04
N ARG A 58 0.73 11.51 11.96
CA ARG A 58 0.63 10.62 10.80
C ARG A 58 -0.66 9.80 10.85
N VAL A 59 -1.47 9.91 9.79
CA VAL A 59 -2.72 9.19 9.63
C VAL A 59 -2.65 8.34 8.36
N LEU A 60 -2.94 7.05 8.47
CA LEU A 60 -3.19 6.20 7.30
C LEU A 60 -4.65 6.36 6.89
N VAL A 61 -4.89 6.95 5.73
CA VAL A 61 -6.22 7.05 5.13
C VAL A 61 -6.41 5.87 4.19
N VAL A 62 -7.52 5.15 4.33
CA VAL A 62 -7.78 3.88 3.62
C VAL A 62 -9.19 3.88 3.08
N GLN A 63 -9.36 3.43 1.84
CA GLN A 63 -10.69 3.16 1.31
C GLN A 63 -11.37 2.05 2.11
N ALA A 64 -12.57 2.31 2.62
CA ALA A 64 -13.31 1.40 3.49
C ALA A 64 -13.74 0.13 2.74
N GLU A 65 -14.18 0.31 1.49
CA GLU A 65 -14.64 -0.75 0.60
C GLU A 65 -13.99 -0.59 -0.78
N ALA A 66 -13.31 -1.62 -1.24
CA ALA A 66 -12.66 -1.62 -2.55
C ALA A 66 -13.25 -2.69 -3.45
N ASN A 67 -13.30 -2.42 -4.76
CA ASN A 67 -13.43 -3.50 -5.72
C ASN A 67 -12.08 -4.23 -5.83
N GLU A 68 -12.09 -5.55 -5.98
CA GLU A 68 -10.88 -6.36 -6.22
C GLU A 68 -10.07 -5.83 -7.41
N GLY A 69 -10.74 -5.24 -8.41
CA GLY A 69 -10.09 -4.58 -9.54
C GLY A 69 -9.10 -3.47 -9.16
N LEU A 70 -9.36 -2.69 -8.10
CA LEU A 70 -8.48 -1.58 -7.71
C LEU A 70 -7.12 -2.06 -7.22
N LEU A 71 -7.11 -3.09 -6.36
CA LEU A 71 -5.86 -3.70 -5.91
C LEU A 71 -5.13 -4.40 -7.05
N ASN A 72 -5.87 -5.07 -7.95
CA ASN A 72 -5.28 -5.74 -9.10
C ASN A 72 -4.58 -4.75 -10.04
N ASP A 73 -5.11 -3.54 -10.21
CA ASP A 73 -4.47 -2.50 -11.03
C ASP A 73 -3.14 -2.02 -10.44
N VAL A 74 -3.08 -1.84 -9.11
CA VAL A 74 -1.82 -1.53 -8.40
C VAL A 74 -0.81 -2.66 -8.62
N ILE A 75 -1.22 -3.92 -8.44
CA ILE A 75 -0.32 -5.07 -8.66
C ILE A 75 0.13 -5.19 -10.12
N LYS A 76 -0.75 -4.88 -11.07
CA LYS A 76 -0.41 -4.88 -12.50
C LYS A 76 0.65 -3.84 -12.83
N ALA A 77 0.61 -2.66 -12.21
CA ALA A 77 1.64 -1.63 -12.40
C ALA A 77 3.02 -2.15 -11.95
N ILE A 78 3.10 -2.79 -10.79
CA ILE A 78 4.33 -3.45 -10.30
C ILE A 78 4.80 -4.51 -11.30
N LYS A 79 3.89 -5.39 -11.74
CA LYS A 79 4.22 -6.48 -12.67
C LYS A 79 4.86 -5.95 -13.93
N ILE A 80 4.35 -4.84 -14.49
CA ILE A 80 4.93 -4.19 -15.67
C ILE A 80 6.34 -3.67 -15.36
N ARG A 81 6.53 -2.95 -14.24
CA ARG A 81 7.85 -2.43 -13.83
C ARG A 81 8.88 -3.55 -13.66
N TRP A 82 8.49 -4.65 -13.04
CA TRP A 82 9.39 -5.77 -12.75
C TRP A 82 9.66 -6.67 -13.95
N THR A 83 8.71 -6.83 -14.86
CA THR A 83 8.92 -7.60 -16.11
C THR A 83 10.03 -6.96 -16.97
N LEU A 84 10.18 -5.64 -16.90
CA LEU A 84 11.26 -4.92 -17.60
C LEU A 84 12.64 -5.16 -17.00
N ARG A 85 12.71 -5.63 -15.74
CA ARG A 85 13.95 -5.75 -14.98
C ARG A 85 14.43 -7.18 -14.82
N ASP A 86 13.53 -8.11 -14.56
CA ASP A 86 13.89 -9.51 -14.31
C ASP A 86 12.74 -10.42 -14.78
N ASN A 87 13.00 -11.26 -15.79
CA ASN A 87 12.01 -12.14 -16.44
C ASN A 87 11.43 -13.24 -15.51
N ILE A 88 11.70 -13.20 -14.20
CA ILE A 88 11.58 -14.34 -13.28
C ILE A 88 10.72 -14.05 -12.04
N ALA A 89 10.23 -12.83 -11.82
CA ALA A 89 9.34 -12.56 -10.69
C ALA A 89 7.90 -13.02 -10.99
N ASP A 90 7.52 -14.20 -10.49
CA ASP A 90 6.13 -14.66 -10.41
C ASP A 90 5.35 -13.79 -9.41
N THR A 91 5.07 -12.56 -9.84
CA THR A 91 4.34 -11.53 -9.11
C THR A 91 2.94 -12.01 -8.73
N ASP A 92 2.35 -12.89 -9.53
CA ASP A 92 1.05 -13.51 -9.23
C ASP A 92 1.15 -14.42 -7.99
N ARG A 93 2.27 -15.14 -7.82
CA ARG A 93 2.55 -15.91 -6.60
C ARG A 93 2.86 -15.02 -5.39
N ILE A 94 3.56 -13.90 -5.58
CA ILE A 94 3.92 -12.96 -4.51
C ILE A 94 2.68 -12.24 -3.97
N PHE A 95 1.76 -11.81 -4.84
CA PHE A 95 0.58 -11.01 -4.49
C PHE A 95 -0.72 -11.82 -4.54
N ASN A 96 -0.64 -13.12 -4.25
CA ASN A 96 -1.73 -14.10 -4.33
C ASN A 96 -2.85 -13.95 -3.28
N SER A 97 -2.83 -12.90 -2.46
CA SER A 97 -3.88 -12.63 -1.47
C SER A 97 -4.02 -11.14 -1.20
N VAL A 98 -5.25 -10.72 -0.86
CA VAL A 98 -5.58 -9.33 -0.52
C VAL A 98 -4.70 -8.83 0.64
N LYS A 99 -4.39 -9.69 1.61
CA LYS A 99 -3.47 -9.37 2.72
C LYS A 99 -2.11 -8.92 2.20
N LYS A 100 -1.51 -9.65 1.25
CA LYS A 100 -0.19 -9.31 0.68
C LYS A 100 -0.27 -8.04 -0.16
N GLN A 101 -1.36 -7.86 -0.91
CA GLN A 101 -1.60 -6.66 -1.71
C GLN A 101 -1.74 -5.39 -0.84
N LEU A 102 -2.51 -5.47 0.26
CA LEU A 102 -2.67 -4.37 1.21
C LEU A 102 -1.36 -4.06 1.96
N ALA A 103 -0.63 -5.10 2.36
CA ALA A 103 0.68 -4.93 2.99
C ALA A 103 1.67 -4.22 2.05
N TYR A 104 1.69 -4.60 0.78
CA TYR A 104 2.47 -3.91 -0.25
C TYR A 104 2.08 -2.44 -0.36
N CYS A 105 0.78 -2.13 -0.52
CA CYS A 105 0.31 -0.75 -0.66
C CYS A 105 0.73 0.12 0.53
N PHE A 106 0.63 -0.41 1.74
CA PHE A 106 1.03 0.28 2.96
C PHE A 106 2.55 0.51 3.01
N LEU A 107 3.34 -0.53 2.74
CA LEU A 107 4.80 -0.45 2.78
C LEU A 107 5.34 0.46 1.68
N LYS A 108 4.68 0.53 0.51
CA LYS A 108 5.02 1.44 -0.57
C LYS A 108 4.89 2.90 -0.14
N GLU A 109 3.85 3.23 0.63
CA GLU A 109 3.70 4.56 1.24
C GLU A 109 4.80 4.88 2.26
N CYS A 110 5.26 3.88 3.01
CA CYS A 110 6.41 4.04 3.88
C CYS A 110 7.69 4.29 3.08
N ALA A 111 7.94 3.48 2.03
CA ALA A 111 9.12 3.56 1.18
C ALA A 111 9.29 4.95 0.52
N ARG A 112 8.19 5.54 0.05
CA ARG A 112 8.17 6.90 -0.54
C ARG A 112 8.66 8.00 0.40
N SER A 113 8.60 7.76 1.71
CA SER A 113 9.02 8.71 2.75
C SER A 113 10.41 8.43 3.31
N LEU A 114 11.11 7.39 2.83
CA LEU A 114 12.44 7.01 3.33
C LEU A 114 13.55 7.66 2.50
N ASP A 115 14.51 8.27 3.21
CA ASP A 115 15.70 8.85 2.59
C ASP A 115 16.52 7.77 1.84
N GLY A 116 16.85 8.06 0.58
CA GLY A 116 17.60 7.15 -0.28
C GLY A 116 16.80 5.97 -0.86
N VAL A 117 15.50 5.90 -0.58
CA VAL A 117 14.57 4.94 -1.18
C VAL A 117 13.49 5.66 -2.00
N GLY A 118 12.85 6.67 -1.42
CA GLY A 118 11.76 7.40 -2.07
C GLY A 118 12.21 8.16 -3.33
N GLY A 119 11.35 8.16 -4.35
CA GLY A 119 11.56 8.89 -5.60
C GLY A 119 12.00 8.03 -6.79
N ASP A 120 12.38 6.77 -6.56
CA ASP A 120 12.58 5.76 -7.59
C ASP A 120 11.61 4.59 -7.35
N GLU A 121 10.66 4.41 -8.26
CA GLU A 121 9.61 3.40 -8.10
C GLU A 121 10.15 1.98 -8.00
N LEU A 122 11.27 1.66 -8.67
CA LEU A 122 11.87 0.34 -8.62
C LEU A 122 12.57 0.11 -7.28
N VAL A 123 13.36 1.08 -6.82
CA VAL A 123 14.05 0.98 -5.51
C VAL A 123 13.04 0.88 -4.37
N GLU A 124 11.95 1.66 -4.45
CA GLU A 124 10.83 1.53 -3.52
C GLU A 124 10.21 0.13 -3.56
N ASP A 125 9.96 -0.43 -4.75
CA ASP A 125 9.38 -1.78 -4.88
C ASP A 125 10.30 -2.86 -4.29
N GLU A 126 11.61 -2.76 -4.53
CA GLU A 126 12.60 -3.67 -3.94
C GLU A 126 12.57 -3.64 -2.42
N TRP A 127 12.58 -2.43 -1.87
CA TRP A 127 12.54 -2.23 -0.43
C TRP A 127 11.27 -2.86 0.15
N VAL A 128 10.12 -2.65 -0.49
CA VAL A 128 8.84 -3.22 -0.05
C VAL A 128 8.88 -4.75 -0.06
N LEU A 129 9.39 -5.37 -1.13
CA LEU A 129 9.45 -6.83 -1.23
C LEU A 129 10.37 -7.44 -0.16
N GLU A 130 11.54 -6.85 0.08
CA GLU A 130 12.42 -7.31 1.15
C GLU A 130 11.80 -7.13 2.53
N GLU A 131 11.05 -6.05 2.75
CA GLU A 131 10.36 -5.80 4.01
C GLU A 131 9.19 -6.77 4.25
N MET A 132 8.40 -7.07 3.20
CA MET A 132 7.37 -8.11 3.25
C MET A 132 7.96 -9.48 3.56
N LYS A 133 9.13 -9.80 2.99
CA LYS A 133 9.87 -11.05 3.26
C LYS A 133 10.32 -11.13 4.72
N LYS A 134 10.88 -10.06 5.28
CA LYS A 134 11.29 -9.99 6.71
C LYS A 134 10.09 -10.20 7.65
N GLN A 135 8.94 -9.63 7.30
CA GLN A 135 7.70 -9.78 8.06
C GLN A 135 6.98 -11.13 7.83
N GLY A 136 7.55 -12.00 6.98
CA GLY A 136 7.08 -13.37 6.79
C GLY A 136 5.89 -13.54 5.84
N PHE A 137 5.51 -12.50 5.08
CA PHE A 137 4.39 -12.57 4.13
C PHE A 137 4.58 -13.62 3.01
N PHE A 138 5.80 -14.09 2.77
CA PHE A 138 6.09 -15.10 1.75
C PHE A 138 6.30 -16.51 2.32
N ARG A 139 6.12 -16.70 3.63
CA ARG A 139 6.26 -18.01 4.30
C ARG A 139 4.91 -18.73 4.49
N GLU A 140 3.82 -18.06 4.15
CA GLU A 140 2.45 -18.59 4.16
C GLU A 140 2.11 -19.36 2.88
#